data_AF-D2JCJ6-F1
#
_entry.id   AF-D2JCJ6-F1
#
_cell.length_a   1.000
_cell.length_b   1.000
_cell.length_c   1.000
_cell.angle_alpha   90.00
_cell.angle_beta   90.00
_cell.angle_gamma   90.00
#
_symmetry.space_group_name_H-M   'P 1'
#
loop_
_entity.id
_entity.type
_entity.pdbx_description
1 polymer ?
#
loop_
_entity_poly.entity_id
_entity_poly.type
_entity_poly.pdbx_seq_one_letter_code
_entity_poly.pdbx_strand_id
1 'polypeptide(L)'
;MATTKISATKSTSRAINYAEKRAVEKSGLNCDVDYAKSSFKASRELYGKTDGNQGHVIIQSFKPDEVTSEQCNQLGLELAEKLAPNHQVAVYTHNDTDHVHNHIVINSIDLETGKKFNNNKQALRNVRDFNDEVCRSHSLSVPDKDTARLRYTQTEKAIADPNTKSTAQYSWKDEIREAIDQSQATNMDEFQMHLKQHGVEIERVTPKSITYRHLAEDKKVRGRRLGEDYNKGGIEDGFERQIQRQQQERESDTDFQPKRPTSNRDESTERDTGVTQSDWDKFAQDTNELERRRQAAESARLADEKARRDREERERAKQASRRIINNDRDHGLEL
;
A
#
# COMPACT_ATOMS: atom_id res chain seq x y z
N MET A 1 3.94 4.34 -1.12
CA MET A 1 4.44 2.98 -1.31
C MET A 1 4.79 2.84 -2.77
N ALA A 2 6.08 2.72 -3.03
CA ALA A 2 6.59 2.60 -4.38
C ALA A 2 6.12 1.28 -5.03
N THR A 3 5.69 1.35 -6.28
CA THR A 3 5.28 0.17 -7.06
C THR A 3 5.92 0.18 -8.44
N THR A 4 6.23 -1.00 -8.96
CA THR A 4 6.86 -1.16 -10.28
C THR A 4 6.10 -2.13 -11.18
N LYS A 5 6.03 -1.79 -12.46
CA LYS A 5 5.45 -2.62 -13.52
C LYS A 5 6.37 -2.65 -14.73
N ILE A 6 6.83 -3.84 -15.12
CA ILE A 6 7.64 -4.06 -16.33
C ILE A 6 6.80 -4.63 -17.46
N SER A 7 7.03 -4.15 -18.69
CA SER A 7 6.40 -4.64 -19.91
C SER A 7 7.39 -4.69 -21.06
N ALA A 8 7.21 -5.64 -21.99
CA ALA A 8 8.01 -5.71 -23.21
C ALA A 8 7.45 -4.76 -24.28
N THR A 9 8.32 -4.15 -25.10
CA THR A 9 7.90 -3.27 -26.20
C THR A 9 8.54 -3.65 -27.53
N LYS A 10 7.69 -3.82 -28.54
CA LYS A 10 8.11 -4.00 -29.94
C LYS A 10 8.68 -2.71 -30.55
N SER A 11 8.53 -1.56 -29.88
CA SER A 11 9.07 -0.28 -30.35
C SER A 11 9.50 0.60 -29.19
N THR A 12 10.81 0.72 -28.96
CA THR A 12 11.32 1.66 -27.95
C THR A 12 11.10 3.11 -28.37
N SER A 13 11.13 3.41 -29.68
CA SER A 13 10.89 4.75 -30.18
C SER A 13 9.47 5.24 -29.87
N ARG A 14 8.44 4.38 -29.99
CA ARG A 14 7.08 4.71 -29.57
C ARG A 14 6.97 4.92 -28.07
N ALA A 15 7.64 4.06 -27.28
CA ALA A 15 7.65 4.20 -25.82
C ALA A 15 8.32 5.50 -25.37
N ILE A 16 9.46 5.85 -25.97
CA ILE A 16 10.17 7.11 -25.72
C ILE A 16 9.31 8.30 -26.13
N ASN A 17 8.72 8.32 -27.33
CA ASN A 17 7.86 9.44 -27.75
C ASN A 17 6.66 9.65 -26.82
N TYR A 18 6.08 8.56 -26.29
CA TYR A 18 4.99 8.66 -25.31
C TYR A 18 5.47 9.28 -24.00
N ALA A 19 6.61 8.82 -23.49
CA ALA A 19 7.16 9.25 -22.21
C ALA A 19 7.75 10.69 -22.28
N GLU A 20 8.50 11.00 -23.32
CA GLU A 20 9.17 12.29 -23.50
C GLU A 20 8.19 13.47 -23.55
N LYS A 21 6.99 13.29 -24.14
CA LYS A 21 6.02 14.37 -24.35
C LYS A 21 5.52 15.04 -23.06
N ARG A 22 5.49 14.30 -21.94
CA ARG A 22 5.00 14.78 -20.64
C ARG A 22 6.08 14.79 -19.56
N ALA A 23 7.33 14.60 -19.98
CA ALA A 23 8.46 14.53 -19.05
C ALA A 23 8.75 15.91 -18.47
N VAL A 24 8.75 16.01 -17.15
CA VAL A 24 9.27 17.18 -16.43
C VAL A 24 10.75 17.05 -16.12
N GLU A 25 11.23 15.81 -15.97
CA GLU A 25 12.65 15.48 -15.81
C GLU A 25 13.02 14.32 -16.73
N LYS A 26 14.27 14.30 -17.20
CA LYS A 26 14.79 13.26 -18.10
C LYS A 26 16.25 12.96 -17.79
N SER A 27 16.61 11.67 -17.83
CA SER A 27 17.99 11.22 -17.68
C SER A 27 18.24 9.95 -18.48
N GLY A 28 19.51 9.58 -18.64
CA GLY A 28 19.92 8.42 -19.42
C GLY A 28 21.08 7.67 -18.78
N LEU A 29 21.05 6.35 -18.90
CA LEU A 29 22.14 5.44 -18.57
C LEU A 29 22.69 4.86 -19.86
N ASN A 30 24.01 4.98 -20.08
CA ASN A 30 24.70 4.54 -21.30
C ASN A 30 24.12 5.12 -22.61
N CYS A 31 23.39 6.23 -22.53
CA CYS A 31 22.92 6.99 -23.66
C CYS A 31 22.68 8.44 -23.27
N ASP A 32 22.84 9.33 -24.24
CA ASP A 32 22.26 10.66 -24.16
C ASP A 32 20.73 10.54 -24.32
N VAL A 33 19.98 11.06 -23.35
CA VAL A 33 18.52 10.95 -23.30
C VAL A 33 17.84 11.68 -24.45
N ASP A 34 18.44 12.76 -24.97
CA ASP A 34 17.91 13.54 -26.09
C ASP A 34 18.04 12.79 -27.42
N TYR A 35 19.04 11.91 -27.50
CA TYR A 35 19.29 11.07 -28.66
C TYR A 35 18.96 9.59 -28.40
N ALA A 36 18.21 9.27 -27.33
CA ALA A 36 17.92 7.89 -26.95
C ALA A 36 17.28 7.09 -28.09
N LYS A 37 16.41 7.72 -28.89
CA LYS A 37 15.72 7.07 -30.03
C LYS A 37 16.68 6.59 -31.10
N SER A 38 17.58 7.46 -31.55
CA SER A 38 18.57 7.13 -32.59
C SER A 38 19.64 6.21 -32.02
N SER A 39 20.10 6.46 -30.79
CA SER A 39 21.12 5.65 -30.11
C SER A 39 20.68 4.20 -29.90
N PHE A 40 19.46 3.97 -29.42
CA PHE A 40 18.92 2.61 -29.22
C PHE A 40 18.76 1.86 -30.54
N LYS A 41 18.38 2.57 -31.60
CA LYS A 41 18.24 2.00 -32.93
C LYS A 41 19.61 1.61 -33.49
N ALA A 42 20.59 2.51 -33.41
CA ALA A 42 21.95 2.30 -33.90
C ALA A 42 22.62 1.09 -33.21
N SER A 43 22.49 0.96 -31.89
CA SER A 43 23.02 -0.21 -31.18
C SER A 43 22.33 -1.51 -31.60
N ARG A 44 21.00 -1.53 -31.75
CA ARG A 44 20.30 -2.72 -32.29
C ARG A 44 20.72 -3.09 -33.71
N GLU A 45 20.98 -2.10 -34.55
CA GLU A 45 21.48 -2.31 -35.92
C GLU A 45 22.90 -2.87 -35.90
N LEU A 46 23.77 -2.35 -35.03
CA LEU A 46 25.16 -2.82 -34.87
C LEU A 46 25.23 -4.31 -34.54
N TYR A 47 24.34 -4.81 -33.67
CA TYR A 47 24.29 -6.22 -33.28
C TYR A 47 23.36 -7.07 -34.17
N GLY A 48 22.76 -6.51 -35.22
CA GLY A 48 21.85 -7.22 -36.12
C GLY A 48 20.57 -7.73 -35.42
N LYS A 49 20.09 -7.02 -34.39
CA LYS A 49 18.94 -7.40 -33.54
C LYS A 49 17.78 -6.41 -33.67
N THR A 50 17.36 -6.13 -34.90
CA THR A 50 16.30 -5.15 -35.21
C THR A 50 14.88 -5.71 -35.13
N ASP A 51 14.75 -7.04 -35.05
CA ASP A 51 13.50 -7.78 -35.09
C ASP A 51 12.90 -8.08 -33.69
N GLY A 52 11.59 -8.27 -33.64
CA GLY A 52 10.88 -8.71 -32.45
C GLY A 52 10.83 -7.65 -31.33
N ASN A 53 11.12 -8.07 -30.10
CA ASN A 53 11.12 -7.19 -28.94
C ASN A 53 12.35 -6.26 -28.96
N GLN A 54 12.11 -4.95 -28.95
CA GLN A 54 13.14 -3.92 -29.05
C GLN A 54 13.61 -3.40 -27.68
N GLY A 55 12.86 -3.69 -26.62
CA GLY A 55 13.21 -3.25 -25.28
C GLY A 55 12.13 -3.54 -24.25
N HIS A 56 12.28 -2.90 -23.09
CA HIS A 56 11.36 -3.03 -21.97
C HIS A 56 11.02 -1.65 -21.42
N VAL A 57 9.81 -1.51 -20.90
CA VAL A 57 9.34 -0.30 -20.23
C VAL A 57 8.99 -0.66 -18.80
N ILE A 58 9.59 0.06 -17.86
CA ILE A 58 9.26 -0.02 -16.43
C ILE A 58 8.54 1.27 -16.06
N ILE A 59 7.36 1.13 -15.47
CA ILE A 59 6.66 2.22 -14.80
C ILE A 59 6.96 2.08 -13.32
N GLN A 60 7.54 3.10 -12.72
CA GLN A 60 7.84 3.18 -11.29
C GLN A 60 7.02 4.33 -10.70
N SER A 61 6.07 4.02 -9.82
CA SER A 61 5.15 4.98 -9.23
C SER A 61 5.41 5.12 -7.74
N PHE A 62 5.41 6.34 -7.21
CA PHE A 62 5.59 6.64 -5.80
C PHE A 62 4.28 7.11 -5.14
N LYS A 63 4.23 7.20 -3.82
CA LYS A 63 3.06 7.81 -3.14
C LYS A 63 2.99 9.30 -3.49
N PRO A 64 1.78 9.90 -3.54
CA PRO A 64 1.65 11.36 -3.50
C PRO A 64 2.47 11.95 -2.35
N ASP A 65 3.13 13.08 -2.63
CA ASP A 65 3.95 13.87 -1.70
C ASP A 65 5.15 13.15 -1.05
N GLU A 66 5.55 11.98 -1.56
CA GLU A 66 6.68 11.21 -1.00
C GLU A 66 8.01 11.53 -1.68
N VAL A 67 8.01 11.93 -2.95
CA VAL A 67 9.21 12.28 -3.72
C VAL A 67 8.97 13.50 -4.61
N THR A 68 10.02 14.30 -4.83
CA THR A 68 10.02 15.36 -5.85
C THR A 68 10.23 14.75 -7.25
N SER A 69 9.98 15.52 -8.31
CA SER A 69 10.23 15.06 -9.69
C SER A 69 11.70 14.74 -9.96
N GLU A 70 12.61 15.59 -9.46
CA GLU A 70 14.06 15.37 -9.54
C GLU A 70 14.49 14.10 -8.78
N GLN A 71 14.02 13.94 -7.54
CA GLN A 71 14.32 12.75 -6.74
C GLN A 71 13.74 11.49 -7.38
N CYS A 72 12.52 11.56 -7.90
CA CYS A 72 11.90 10.47 -8.63
C CYS A 72 12.80 10.06 -9.81
N ASN A 73 13.25 11.02 -10.62
CA ASN A 73 14.15 10.75 -11.76
C ASN A 73 15.43 10.01 -11.32
N GLN A 74 16.08 10.51 -10.26
CA GLN A 74 17.30 9.92 -9.71
C GLN A 74 17.09 8.48 -9.23
N LEU A 75 15.99 8.20 -8.54
CA LEU A 75 15.63 6.84 -8.10
C LEU A 75 15.37 5.90 -9.29
N GLY A 76 14.86 6.43 -10.41
CA GLY A 76 14.70 5.69 -11.65
C GLY A 76 16.04 5.31 -12.29
N LEU A 77 17.02 6.21 -12.22
CA LEU A 77 18.37 5.97 -12.71
C LEU A 77 19.11 4.93 -11.86
N GLU A 78 19.05 5.05 -10.53
CA GLU A 78 19.64 4.05 -9.61
C GLU A 78 19.02 2.65 -9.80
N LEU A 79 17.70 2.59 -10.04
CA LEU A 79 17.03 1.33 -10.37
C LEU A 79 17.56 0.76 -11.71
N ALA A 80 17.77 1.62 -12.71
CA ALA A 80 18.31 1.21 -14.00
C ALA A 80 19.75 0.67 -13.90
N GLU A 81 20.60 1.33 -13.11
CA GLU A 81 21.98 0.91 -12.85
C GLU A 81 22.05 -0.47 -12.18
N LYS A 82 21.19 -0.74 -11.19
CA LYS A 82 21.14 -2.06 -10.53
C LYS A 82 20.57 -3.14 -11.44
N LEU A 83 19.56 -2.81 -12.23
CA LEU A 83 18.81 -3.79 -13.02
C LEU A 83 19.48 -4.15 -14.34
N ALA A 84 20.02 -3.15 -15.04
CA ALA A 84 20.50 -3.27 -16.41
C ALA A 84 21.73 -2.37 -16.66
N PRO A 85 22.84 -2.55 -15.90
CA PRO A 85 24.01 -1.67 -15.94
C PRO A 85 24.68 -1.58 -17.31
N ASN A 86 24.61 -2.67 -18.10
CA ASN A 86 25.23 -2.75 -19.42
C ASN A 86 24.24 -2.45 -20.56
N HIS A 87 23.03 -2.00 -20.25
CA HIS A 87 22.04 -1.63 -21.26
C HIS A 87 21.92 -0.11 -21.37
N GLN A 88 21.45 0.35 -22.53
CA GLN A 88 21.05 1.73 -22.68
C GLN A 88 19.65 1.92 -22.08
N VAL A 89 19.50 2.93 -21.23
CA VAL A 89 18.23 3.21 -20.54
C VAL A 89 17.92 4.70 -20.61
N ALA A 90 16.68 5.04 -20.89
CA ALA A 90 16.18 6.42 -20.83
C ALA A 90 15.08 6.50 -19.77
N VAL A 91 15.19 7.47 -18.86
CA VAL A 91 14.25 7.70 -17.76
C VAL A 91 13.54 9.02 -18.00
N TYR A 92 12.20 8.99 -17.94
CA TYR A 92 11.35 10.17 -18.09
C TYR A 92 10.40 10.25 -16.90
N THR A 93 10.39 11.36 -16.19
CA THR A 93 9.56 11.56 -15.00
C THR A 93 8.31 12.36 -15.35
N HIS A 94 7.14 11.85 -14.97
CA HIS A 94 5.85 12.50 -15.14
C HIS A 94 5.32 12.97 -13.78
N ASN A 95 4.67 14.13 -13.78
CA ASN A 95 3.96 14.70 -12.63
C ASN A 95 2.53 15.15 -12.99
N ASP A 96 1.99 14.60 -14.08
CA ASP A 96 0.69 14.97 -14.68
C ASP A 96 -0.51 14.27 -14.01
N THR A 97 -0.26 13.46 -12.98
CA THR A 97 -1.28 12.76 -12.19
C THR A 97 -1.08 13.06 -10.70
N ASP A 98 -1.97 12.53 -9.85
CA ASP A 98 -1.89 12.69 -8.39
C ASP A 98 -0.57 12.17 -7.77
N HIS A 99 0.24 11.42 -8.52
CA HIS A 99 1.53 10.91 -8.08
C HIS A 99 2.63 11.07 -9.12
N VAL A 100 3.84 11.29 -8.64
CA VAL A 100 5.05 11.33 -9.47
C VAL A 100 5.44 9.89 -9.85
N HIS A 101 5.76 9.69 -11.12
CA HIS A 101 6.15 8.38 -11.63
C HIS A 101 7.18 8.48 -12.76
N ASN A 102 8.00 7.44 -12.90
CA ASN A 102 8.96 7.31 -13.99
C ASN A 102 8.47 6.34 -15.06
N HIS A 103 8.74 6.71 -16.31
CA HIS A 103 8.80 5.84 -17.46
C HIS A 103 10.25 5.53 -17.80
N ILE A 104 10.70 4.33 -17.49
CA ILE A 104 12.08 3.85 -17.72
C ILE A 104 12.07 2.93 -18.94
N VAL A 105 12.72 3.34 -20.03
CA VAL A 105 12.79 2.58 -21.28
C VAL A 105 14.18 1.98 -21.43
N ILE A 106 14.26 0.65 -21.37
CA ILE A 106 15.49 -0.13 -21.47
C ILE A 106 15.61 -0.69 -22.89
N ASN A 107 16.74 -0.46 -23.55
CA ASN A 107 17.05 -1.06 -24.83
C ASN A 107 17.26 -2.58 -24.69
N SER A 108 16.82 -3.35 -25.68
CA SER A 108 16.95 -4.81 -25.59
C SER A 108 18.39 -5.29 -25.53
N ILE A 109 19.37 -4.54 -26.03
CA ILE A 109 20.74 -5.04 -26.25
C ILE A 109 21.66 -4.67 -25.09
N ASP A 110 22.37 -5.69 -24.61
CA ASP A 110 23.52 -5.55 -23.73
C ASP A 110 24.73 -5.07 -24.55
N LEU A 111 25.32 -3.94 -24.15
CA LEU A 111 26.38 -3.26 -24.90
C LEU A 111 27.71 -4.00 -24.91
N GLU A 112 27.92 -4.97 -24.01
CA GLU A 112 29.15 -5.77 -23.99
C GLU A 112 28.97 -7.06 -24.77
N THR A 113 27.87 -7.75 -24.53
CA THR A 113 27.65 -9.12 -25.03
C THR A 113 26.78 -9.18 -26.29
N GLY A 114 26.07 -8.11 -26.63
CA GLY A 114 25.10 -8.08 -27.73
C GLY A 114 23.84 -8.93 -27.50
N LYS A 115 23.70 -9.53 -26.31
CA LYS A 115 22.55 -10.40 -25.98
C LYS A 115 21.32 -9.56 -25.64
N LYS A 116 20.13 -10.14 -25.86
CA LYS A 116 18.86 -9.48 -25.50
C LYS A 116 18.57 -9.59 -24.00
N PHE A 117 18.06 -8.53 -23.40
CA PHE A 117 17.59 -8.50 -22.02
C PHE A 117 16.52 -9.57 -21.78
N ASN A 118 16.77 -10.44 -20.81
CA ASN A 118 15.90 -11.58 -20.52
C ASN A 118 14.82 -11.21 -19.50
N ASN A 119 13.65 -10.77 -19.98
CA ASN A 119 12.50 -10.47 -19.13
C ASN A 119 11.71 -11.72 -18.73
N ASN A 120 12.31 -12.56 -17.88
CA ASN A 120 11.68 -13.74 -17.31
C ASN A 120 11.00 -13.45 -15.95
N LYS A 121 10.38 -14.46 -15.32
CA LYS A 121 9.78 -14.31 -13.97
C LYS A 121 10.80 -13.86 -12.91
N GLN A 122 12.09 -14.16 -13.11
CA GLN A 122 13.16 -13.69 -12.22
C GLN A 122 13.42 -12.20 -12.42
N ALA A 123 13.46 -11.69 -13.65
CA ALA A 123 13.58 -10.26 -13.93
C ALA A 123 12.44 -9.47 -13.27
N LEU A 124 11.20 -9.98 -13.31
CA LEU A 124 10.08 -9.36 -12.61
C LEU A 124 10.26 -9.33 -11.07
N ARG A 125 10.92 -10.34 -10.49
CA ARG A 125 11.27 -10.34 -9.05
C ARG A 125 12.39 -9.34 -8.78
N ASN A 126 13.46 -9.38 -9.57
CA ASN A 126 14.61 -8.49 -9.46
C ASN A 126 14.20 -7.01 -9.54
N VAL A 127 13.30 -6.64 -10.48
CA VAL A 127 12.78 -5.27 -10.59
C VAL A 127 12.11 -4.80 -9.29
N ARG A 128 11.34 -5.68 -8.63
CA ARG A 128 10.71 -5.35 -7.34
C ARG A 128 11.74 -5.29 -6.23
N ASP A 129 12.62 -6.28 -6.14
CA ASP A 129 13.62 -6.38 -5.08
C ASP A 129 14.60 -5.19 -5.13
N PHE A 130 15.10 -4.82 -6.31
CA PHE A 130 15.97 -3.66 -6.49
C PHE A 130 15.22 -2.34 -6.26
N ASN A 131 13.97 -2.22 -6.70
CA ASN A 131 13.17 -1.04 -6.40
C ASN A 131 12.98 -0.87 -4.89
N ASP A 132 12.66 -1.95 -4.18
CA ASP A 132 12.49 -1.91 -2.73
C ASP A 132 13.80 -1.57 -2.02
N GLU A 133 14.93 -2.08 -2.50
CA GLU A 133 16.26 -1.75 -1.99
C GLU A 133 16.59 -0.26 -2.17
N VAL A 134 16.37 0.28 -3.37
CA VAL A 134 16.54 1.72 -3.68
C VAL A 134 15.60 2.56 -2.81
N CYS A 135 14.33 2.17 -2.66
CA CYS A 135 13.40 2.89 -1.81
C CYS A 135 13.85 2.87 -0.33
N ARG A 136 14.32 1.73 0.19
CA ARG A 136 14.82 1.64 1.57
C ARG A 136 16.07 2.48 1.80
N SER A 137 17.02 2.54 0.86
CA SER A 137 18.22 3.35 1.02
C SER A 137 17.91 4.84 1.09
N HIS A 138 16.80 5.27 0.48
CA HIS A 138 16.31 6.64 0.52
C HIS A 138 15.20 6.88 1.57
N SER A 139 15.02 5.95 2.53
CA SER A 139 14.01 6.02 3.60
C SER A 139 12.56 6.18 3.12
N LEU A 140 12.24 5.65 1.94
CA LEU A 140 10.90 5.68 1.34
C LEU A 140 10.06 4.46 1.73
N SER A 141 8.73 4.59 1.59
CA SER A 141 7.79 3.53 1.93
C SER A 141 7.79 2.40 0.89
N VAL A 142 7.97 1.17 1.39
CA VAL A 142 8.06 -0.05 0.57
C VAL A 142 6.90 -0.99 0.90
N PRO A 143 6.35 -1.73 -0.08
CA PRO A 143 5.39 -2.79 0.19
C PRO A 143 5.92 -3.83 1.15
N ASP A 144 5.15 -4.10 2.19
CA ASP A 144 5.37 -5.28 2.99
C ASP A 144 4.98 -6.52 2.16
N LYS A 145 5.94 -7.41 1.94
CA LYS A 145 5.82 -8.53 1.00
C LYS A 145 4.85 -9.61 1.51
N ASP A 146 4.59 -9.65 2.82
CA ASP A 146 3.83 -10.76 3.42
C ASP A 146 2.74 -10.38 4.43
N THR A 147 2.54 -9.10 4.77
CA THR A 147 1.54 -8.71 5.80
C THR A 147 0.22 -8.18 5.25
N ALA A 148 -0.06 -8.38 3.96
CA ALA A 148 -1.36 -7.97 3.40
C ALA A 148 -2.49 -8.78 4.06
N ARG A 149 -3.15 -8.16 5.04
CA ARG A 149 -4.30 -8.68 5.80
C ARG A 149 -5.36 -9.30 4.89
N LEU A 150 -5.63 -8.62 3.78
CA LEU A 150 -6.48 -9.06 2.69
C LEU A 150 -5.68 -9.06 1.38
N ARG A 151 -5.79 -10.13 0.59
CA ARG A 151 -5.21 -10.20 -0.76
C ARG A 151 -6.31 -10.26 -1.80
N TYR A 152 -6.31 -9.27 -2.68
CA TYR A 152 -7.11 -9.23 -3.89
C TYR A 152 -6.20 -9.41 -5.11
N THR A 153 -6.58 -10.29 -6.04
CA THR A 153 -6.01 -10.39 -7.38
C THR A 153 -6.29 -9.09 -8.16
N GLN A 154 -5.52 -8.82 -9.23
CA GLN A 154 -5.76 -7.63 -10.05
C GLN A 154 -7.17 -7.58 -10.64
N THR A 155 -7.74 -8.75 -10.95
CA THR A 155 -9.15 -8.89 -11.35
C THR A 155 -10.07 -8.45 -10.22
N GLU A 156 -9.84 -8.92 -8.99
CA GLU A 156 -10.65 -8.53 -7.81
C GLU A 156 -10.50 -7.05 -7.42
N LYS A 157 -9.37 -6.39 -7.72
CA LYS A 157 -9.23 -4.93 -7.51
C LYS A 157 -9.98 -4.10 -8.55
N ALA A 158 -10.02 -4.55 -9.80
CA ALA A 158 -10.71 -3.85 -10.89
C ALA A 158 -12.25 -3.90 -10.75
N ILE A 159 -12.75 -4.94 -10.09
CA ILE A 159 -14.18 -5.14 -9.88
C ILE A 159 -14.63 -4.35 -8.62
N ALA A 160 -13.71 -4.04 -7.68
CA ALA A 160 -14.03 -3.45 -6.36
C ALA A 160 -14.09 -1.92 -6.41
N ASP A 161 -13.76 -1.36 -7.58
CA ASP A 161 -13.93 0.04 -7.87
C ASP A 161 -15.44 0.36 -7.87
N PRO A 162 -15.93 1.25 -6.98
CA PRO A 162 -17.34 1.62 -6.92
C PRO A 162 -17.87 2.23 -8.24
N ASN A 163 -16.98 2.58 -9.18
CA ASN A 163 -17.32 3.08 -10.51
C ASN A 163 -17.49 1.99 -11.57
N THR A 164 -17.10 0.74 -11.29
CA THR A 164 -17.24 -0.38 -12.23
C THR A 164 -18.57 -1.10 -11.97
N LYS A 165 -19.60 -0.78 -12.77
CA LYS A 165 -20.85 -1.56 -12.82
C LYS A 165 -20.60 -2.95 -13.41
N SER A 166 -20.06 -3.86 -12.60
CA SER A 166 -20.06 -5.29 -12.90
C SER A 166 -20.67 -6.03 -11.70
N THR A 167 -21.92 -6.41 -11.88
CA THR A 167 -22.77 -7.10 -10.90
C THR A 167 -22.53 -8.62 -10.82
N ALA A 168 -21.37 -9.15 -11.20
CA ALA A 168 -21.27 -10.61 -11.39
C ALA A 168 -19.88 -11.27 -11.25
N GLN A 169 -19.01 -10.81 -10.34
CA GLN A 169 -17.88 -11.67 -9.93
C GLN A 169 -17.43 -11.45 -8.48
N TYR A 170 -18.40 -11.42 -7.56
CA TYR A 170 -18.22 -11.07 -6.13
C TYR A 170 -18.86 -12.00 -5.09
N SER A 171 -19.28 -13.21 -5.44
CA SER A 171 -20.04 -14.03 -4.48
C SER A 171 -19.14 -14.96 -3.65
N TRP A 172 -18.54 -15.96 -4.29
CA TRP A 172 -18.11 -17.16 -3.56
C TRP A 172 -16.82 -17.06 -2.74
N LYS A 173 -15.90 -16.14 -3.04
CA LYS A 173 -14.68 -15.95 -2.21
C LYS A 173 -14.95 -15.08 -1.00
N ASP A 174 -15.83 -14.09 -1.14
CA ASP A 174 -16.28 -13.28 -0.03
C ASP A 174 -17.22 -14.08 0.86
N GLU A 175 -18.06 -14.96 0.31
CA GLU A 175 -18.81 -15.96 1.10
C GLU A 175 -17.86 -16.85 1.93
N ILE A 176 -16.70 -17.25 1.40
CA ILE A 176 -15.69 -17.96 2.20
C ILE A 176 -15.11 -17.06 3.30
N ARG A 177 -14.79 -15.79 3.01
CA ARG A 177 -14.25 -14.87 4.03
C ARG A 177 -15.28 -14.62 5.14
N GLU A 178 -16.52 -14.37 4.75
CA GLU A 178 -17.64 -14.14 5.66
C GLU A 178 -17.94 -15.38 6.51
N ALA A 179 -17.95 -16.58 5.92
CA ALA A 179 -18.09 -17.82 6.66
C ALA A 179 -16.97 -18.02 7.70
N ILE A 180 -15.74 -17.60 7.36
CA ILE A 180 -14.60 -17.64 8.30
C ILE A 180 -14.75 -16.59 9.40
N ASP A 181 -15.09 -15.35 9.04
CA ASP A 181 -15.21 -14.22 9.97
C ASP A 181 -16.40 -14.38 10.94
N GLN A 182 -17.49 -15.04 10.50
CA GLN A 182 -18.63 -15.40 11.35
C GLN A 182 -18.33 -16.57 12.29
N SER A 183 -17.31 -17.39 11.99
CA SER A 183 -16.99 -18.56 12.81
C SER A 183 -16.40 -18.15 14.15
N GLN A 184 -17.08 -18.56 15.23
CA GLN A 184 -16.63 -18.39 16.61
C GLN A 184 -15.90 -19.64 17.15
N ALA A 185 -15.37 -20.48 16.25
CA ALA A 185 -14.72 -21.73 16.62
C ALA A 185 -13.46 -21.49 17.45
N THR A 186 -13.18 -22.39 18.38
CA THR A 186 -11.98 -22.36 19.23
C THR A 186 -10.96 -23.43 18.85
N ASN A 187 -11.33 -24.32 17.92
CA ASN A 187 -10.50 -25.39 17.41
C ASN A 187 -10.86 -25.73 15.96
N MET A 188 -9.99 -26.52 15.31
CA MET A 188 -10.12 -26.85 13.89
C MET A 188 -11.36 -27.70 13.58
N ASP A 189 -11.80 -28.54 14.50
CA ASP A 189 -12.95 -29.44 14.30
C ASP A 189 -14.26 -28.65 14.32
N GLU A 190 -14.43 -27.77 15.31
CA GLU A 190 -15.53 -26.78 15.37
C GLU A 190 -15.53 -25.88 14.15
N PHE A 191 -14.35 -25.43 13.74
CA PHE A 191 -14.19 -24.56 12.58
C PHE A 191 -14.65 -25.24 11.29
N GLN A 192 -14.28 -26.52 11.09
CA GLN A 192 -14.75 -27.29 9.95
C GLN A 192 -16.27 -27.46 9.97
N MET A 193 -16.86 -27.67 11.15
CA MET A 193 -18.31 -27.81 11.30
C MET A 193 -19.04 -26.51 10.95
N HIS A 194 -18.59 -25.36 11.47
CA HIS A 194 -19.17 -24.05 11.16
C HIS A 194 -19.04 -23.73 9.67
N LEU A 195 -17.87 -23.93 9.07
CA LEU A 195 -17.70 -23.67 7.65
C LEU A 195 -18.64 -24.51 6.78
N LYS A 196 -18.85 -25.78 7.15
CA LYS A 196 -19.81 -26.66 6.44
C LYS A 196 -21.24 -26.13 6.48
N GLN A 197 -21.65 -25.51 7.59
CA GLN A 197 -22.98 -24.88 7.71
C GLN A 197 -23.15 -23.70 6.75
N HIS A 198 -22.05 -22.99 6.45
CA HIS A 198 -22.00 -21.89 5.49
C HIS A 198 -21.64 -22.33 4.06
N GLY A 199 -21.69 -23.64 3.75
CA GLY A 199 -21.44 -24.13 2.39
C GLY A 199 -19.95 -24.14 1.99
N VAL A 200 -19.04 -24.10 2.96
CA VAL A 200 -17.59 -24.11 2.75
C VAL A 200 -16.96 -25.34 3.38
N GLU A 201 -16.09 -26.04 2.67
CA GLU A 201 -15.36 -27.20 3.18
C GLU A 201 -13.85 -26.96 3.23
N ILE A 202 -13.20 -27.46 4.29
CA ILE A 202 -11.74 -27.56 4.35
C ILE A 202 -11.32 -28.81 3.58
N GLU A 203 -10.76 -28.61 2.39
CA GLU A 203 -10.29 -29.69 1.51
C GLU A 203 -8.94 -30.25 1.98
N ARG A 204 -8.04 -29.38 2.43
CA ARG A 204 -6.72 -29.79 2.93
C ARG A 204 -6.16 -28.80 3.93
N VAL A 205 -5.52 -29.34 4.96
CA VAL A 205 -4.70 -28.59 5.92
C VAL A 205 -3.25 -29.03 5.74
N THR A 206 -2.37 -28.07 5.49
CA THR A 206 -0.92 -28.26 5.46
C THR A 206 -0.29 -27.49 6.63
N PRO A 207 0.96 -27.80 7.03
CA PRO A 207 1.61 -27.13 8.17
C PRO A 207 1.64 -25.60 8.07
N LYS A 208 1.60 -25.04 6.85
CA LYS A 208 1.69 -23.60 6.58
C LYS A 208 0.44 -22.99 5.93
N SER A 209 -0.57 -23.79 5.59
CA SER A 209 -1.72 -23.28 4.83
C SER A 209 -2.96 -24.17 4.84
N ILE A 210 -4.13 -23.54 4.84
CA ILE A 210 -5.44 -24.19 4.71
C ILE A 210 -5.96 -23.97 3.27
N THR A 211 -6.67 -24.94 2.70
CA THR A 211 -7.39 -24.76 1.42
C THR A 211 -8.87 -24.99 1.64
N TYR A 212 -9.66 -23.99 1.23
CA TYR A 212 -11.11 -23.97 1.31
C TYR A 212 -11.73 -24.33 -0.05
N ARG A 213 -12.88 -24.97 -0.02
CA ARG A 213 -13.71 -25.30 -1.18
C ARG A 213 -15.10 -24.73 -0.96
N HIS A 214 -15.58 -23.96 -1.93
CA HIS A 214 -16.96 -23.52 -1.95
C HIS A 214 -17.84 -24.62 -2.54
N LEU A 215 -18.83 -25.10 -1.80
CA LEU A 215 -19.66 -26.23 -2.22
C LEU A 215 -20.61 -25.86 -3.37
N ALA A 216 -21.17 -24.64 -3.36
CA ALA A 216 -22.14 -24.22 -4.40
C ALA A 216 -21.50 -23.95 -5.78
N GLU A 217 -20.23 -23.55 -5.78
CA GLU A 217 -19.50 -23.15 -7.00
C GLU A 217 -18.42 -24.14 -7.41
N ASP A 218 -18.22 -25.18 -6.58
CA ASP A 218 -17.20 -26.21 -6.69
C ASP A 218 -15.76 -25.69 -6.92
N LYS A 219 -15.45 -24.52 -6.33
CA LYS A 219 -14.16 -23.83 -6.52
C LYS A 219 -13.30 -23.91 -5.28
N LYS A 220 -12.01 -24.14 -5.48
CA LYS A 220 -11.00 -24.27 -4.42
C LYS A 220 -10.11 -23.04 -4.34
N VAL A 221 -9.80 -22.60 -3.13
CA VAL A 221 -8.91 -21.46 -2.87
C VAL A 221 -8.00 -21.74 -1.66
N ARG A 222 -6.72 -21.40 -1.78
CA ARG A 222 -5.77 -21.49 -0.67
C ARG A 222 -5.93 -20.26 0.23
N GLY A 223 -5.92 -20.43 1.55
CA GLY A 223 -6.09 -19.37 2.55
C GLY A 223 -5.18 -18.16 2.31
N ARG A 224 -3.89 -18.38 2.02
CA ARG A 224 -2.94 -17.32 1.64
C ARG A 224 -3.39 -16.44 0.45
N ARG A 225 -4.27 -16.91 -0.43
CA ARG A 225 -4.86 -16.14 -1.53
C ARG A 225 -6.05 -15.28 -1.11
N LEU A 226 -6.69 -15.58 0.02
CA LEU A 226 -7.78 -14.79 0.60
C LEU A 226 -7.22 -13.65 1.49
N GLY A 227 -6.14 -13.94 2.21
CA GLY A 227 -5.45 -13.02 3.13
C GLY A 227 -4.62 -13.83 4.14
N GLU A 228 -3.78 -13.17 4.92
CA GLU A 228 -3.00 -13.88 5.95
C GLU A 228 -3.88 -14.30 7.14
N ASP A 229 -4.88 -13.49 7.48
CA ASP A 229 -5.91 -13.79 8.51
C ASP A 229 -6.65 -15.11 8.20
N TYR A 230 -6.82 -15.42 6.91
CA TYR A 230 -7.51 -16.63 6.44
C TYR A 230 -6.55 -17.81 6.19
N ASN A 231 -5.26 -17.62 6.43
CA ASN A 231 -4.25 -18.68 6.35
C ASN A 231 -4.13 -19.38 7.72
N LYS A 232 -3.44 -20.54 7.77
CA LYS A 232 -3.42 -21.39 8.97
C LYS A 232 -3.05 -20.62 10.25
N GLY A 233 -1.98 -19.82 10.21
CA GLY A 233 -1.54 -19.02 11.35
C GLY A 233 -2.61 -18.01 11.80
N GLY A 234 -3.21 -17.26 10.86
CA GLY A 234 -4.26 -16.30 11.18
C GLY A 234 -5.51 -16.94 11.80
N ILE A 235 -5.86 -18.16 11.39
CA ILE A 235 -6.96 -18.93 11.99
C ILE A 235 -6.60 -19.42 13.40
N GLU A 236 -5.38 -19.94 13.61
CA GLU A 236 -4.89 -20.36 14.94
C GLU A 236 -4.84 -19.18 15.91
N ASP A 237 -4.37 -18.01 15.46
CA ASP A 237 -4.41 -16.77 16.26
C ASP A 237 -5.86 -16.34 16.56
N GLY A 238 -6.79 -16.59 15.63
CA GLY A 238 -8.23 -16.36 15.81
C GLY A 238 -8.82 -17.22 16.92
N PHE A 239 -8.47 -18.51 16.95
CA PHE A 239 -8.88 -19.44 18.00
C PHE A 239 -8.36 -18.99 19.36
N GLU A 240 -7.09 -18.60 19.44
CA GLU A 240 -6.48 -18.13 20.69
C GLU A 240 -7.18 -16.87 21.24
N ARG A 241 -7.47 -15.90 20.37
CA ARG A 241 -8.25 -14.71 20.74
C ARG A 241 -9.64 -15.05 21.28
N GLN A 242 -10.30 -16.05 20.68
CA GLN A 242 -11.63 -16.47 21.10
C GLN A 242 -11.59 -17.20 22.46
N ILE A 243 -10.59 -18.05 22.69
CA ILE A 243 -10.37 -18.73 23.97
C ILE A 243 -10.13 -17.70 25.08
N GLN A 244 -9.28 -16.69 24.82
CA GLN A 244 -9.01 -15.61 25.79
C GLN A 244 -10.28 -14.80 26.12
N ARG A 245 -11.12 -14.50 25.12
CA ARG A 245 -12.41 -13.81 25.36
C ARG A 245 -13.34 -14.62 26.27
N GLN A 246 -13.49 -15.91 26.00
CA GLN A 246 -14.34 -16.78 26.83
C GLN A 246 -13.80 -16.96 28.26
N GLN A 247 -12.48 -16.93 28.44
CA GLN A 247 -11.88 -16.96 29.78
C GLN A 247 -12.16 -15.67 30.56
N GLN A 248 -12.03 -14.51 29.93
CA GLN A 248 -12.36 -13.22 30.55
C GLN A 248 -13.84 -13.11 30.91
N GLU A 249 -14.74 -13.59 30.05
CA GLU A 249 -16.18 -13.62 30.32
C GLU A 249 -16.50 -14.55 31.52
N ARG A 250 -15.88 -15.74 31.57
CA ARG A 250 -16.05 -16.66 32.71
C ARG A 250 -15.49 -16.11 34.02
N GLU A 251 -14.35 -15.44 33.98
CA GLU A 251 -13.76 -14.80 35.16
C GLU A 251 -14.65 -13.68 35.71
N SER A 252 -15.30 -12.91 34.82
CA SER A 252 -16.27 -11.88 35.20
C SER A 252 -17.57 -12.43 35.82
N ASP A 253 -17.98 -13.65 35.44
CA ASP A 253 -19.16 -14.33 36.02
C ASP A 253 -18.88 -14.99 37.39
N THR A 254 -17.62 -15.36 37.68
CA THR A 254 -17.26 -16.03 38.96
C THR A 254 -17.23 -15.11 40.18
N ASP A 255 -17.24 -13.78 40.03
CA ASP A 255 -17.21 -12.83 41.16
C ASP A 255 -18.59 -12.60 41.82
N PHE A 256 -19.64 -13.28 41.34
CA PHE A 256 -20.98 -13.23 41.94
C PHE A 256 -21.30 -14.50 42.75
N GLN A 257 -20.75 -14.63 43.96
CA GLN A 257 -21.18 -15.69 44.89
C GLN A 257 -22.43 -15.29 45.69
N PRO A 258 -23.53 -16.07 45.66
CA PRO A 258 -24.69 -15.82 46.51
C PRO A 258 -24.41 -16.27 47.94
N LYS A 259 -24.31 -15.32 48.88
CA LYS A 259 -24.20 -15.63 50.32
C LYS A 259 -25.51 -16.27 50.83
N ARG A 260 -25.40 -17.47 51.41
CA ARG A 260 -26.51 -18.19 52.09
C ARG A 260 -26.96 -17.43 53.35
N PRO A 261 -28.25 -17.50 53.73
CA PRO A 261 -28.79 -16.70 54.82
C PRO A 261 -28.57 -17.37 56.19
N THR A 262 -28.01 -16.63 57.14
CA THR A 262 -28.06 -16.94 58.57
C THR A 262 -28.95 -15.93 59.27
N SER A 263 -29.88 -16.44 60.08
CA SER A 263 -31.00 -15.76 60.72
C SER A 263 -30.62 -14.68 61.75
N ASN A 264 -31.45 -13.64 61.75
CA ASN A 264 -31.86 -12.74 62.84
C ASN A 264 -30.81 -11.81 63.45
N ARG A 265 -30.92 -10.50 63.13
CA ARG A 265 -31.29 -9.43 64.08
C ARG A 265 -31.42 -8.08 63.35
N ASP A 266 -32.55 -7.40 63.61
CA ASP A 266 -32.95 -6.03 63.29
C ASP A 266 -32.00 -5.16 62.43
N GLU A 267 -32.42 -4.86 61.20
CA GLU A 267 -32.54 -3.48 60.72
C GLU A 267 -33.22 -3.46 59.34
N SER A 268 -34.30 -2.70 59.23
CA SER A 268 -34.94 -2.36 57.96
C SER A 268 -33.99 -1.54 57.09
N THR A 269 -33.50 -2.11 55.99
CA THR A 269 -32.92 -1.34 54.89
C THR A 269 -33.58 -1.78 53.58
N GLU A 270 -34.22 -0.80 52.97
CA GLU A 270 -34.85 -0.86 51.66
C GLU A 270 -33.84 -1.27 50.59
N ARG A 271 -34.33 -1.94 49.55
CA ARG A 271 -33.56 -2.27 48.36
C ARG A 271 -33.11 -0.97 47.68
N ASP A 272 -31.82 -0.65 47.69
CA ASP A 272 -31.28 0.47 46.91
C ASP A 272 -30.52 -0.05 45.68
N THR A 273 -31.30 -0.42 44.67
CA THR A 273 -30.83 -0.43 43.28
C THR A 273 -30.97 0.99 42.74
N GLY A 274 -29.98 1.84 43.01
CA GLY A 274 -30.01 3.24 42.61
C GLY A 274 -28.66 3.68 42.07
N VAL A 275 -28.45 3.56 40.76
CA VAL A 275 -27.50 4.47 40.08
C VAL A 275 -28.06 5.88 40.29
N THR A 276 -27.32 6.72 40.99
CA THR A 276 -27.84 8.03 41.42
C THR A 276 -27.77 9.04 40.28
N GLN A 277 -28.65 10.06 40.30
CA GLN A 277 -28.59 11.18 39.35
C GLN A 277 -27.20 11.83 39.34
N SER A 278 -26.52 11.88 40.50
CA SER A 278 -25.15 12.36 40.65
C SER A 278 -24.11 11.55 39.87
N ASP A 279 -24.32 10.25 39.67
CA ASP A 279 -23.40 9.41 38.88
C ASP A 279 -23.54 9.68 37.38
N TRP A 280 -24.77 9.93 36.91
CA TRP A 280 -25.04 10.38 35.54
C TRP A 280 -24.52 11.79 35.27
N ASP A 281 -24.65 12.70 36.24
CA ASP A 281 -24.13 14.07 36.13
C ASP A 281 -22.60 14.08 36.07
N LYS A 282 -21.94 13.19 36.82
CA LYS A 282 -20.48 13.05 36.81
C LYS A 282 -19.97 12.48 35.48
N PHE A 283 -20.65 11.48 34.92
CA PHE A 283 -20.36 10.95 33.59
C PHE A 283 -20.56 12.00 32.48
N ALA A 284 -21.61 12.82 32.58
CA ALA A 284 -21.87 13.92 31.65
C ALA A 284 -20.82 15.05 31.76
N GLN A 285 -20.29 15.31 32.95
CA GLN A 285 -19.20 16.27 33.14
C GLN A 285 -17.88 15.78 32.55
N ASP A 286 -17.53 14.51 32.79
CA ASP A 286 -16.30 13.89 32.28
C ASP A 286 -16.28 13.82 30.74
N THR A 287 -17.42 13.50 30.13
CA THR A 287 -17.57 13.48 28.66
C THR A 287 -17.45 14.88 28.05
N ASN A 288 -18.07 15.89 28.66
CA ASN A 288 -17.96 17.29 28.22
C ASN A 288 -16.55 17.87 28.42
N GLU A 289 -15.81 17.44 29.46
CA GLU A 289 -14.42 17.85 29.65
C GLU A 289 -13.50 17.21 28.60
N LEU A 290 -13.72 15.93 28.28
CA LEU A 290 -12.99 15.25 27.22
C LEU A 290 -13.18 15.91 25.85
N GLU A 291 -14.42 16.31 25.55
CA GLU A 291 -14.77 16.99 24.30
C GLU A 291 -14.14 18.38 24.21
N ARG A 292 -14.14 19.15 25.31
CA ARG A 292 -13.42 20.44 25.38
C ARG A 292 -11.91 20.29 25.20
N ARG A 293 -11.30 19.25 25.78
CA ARG A 293 -9.87 18.95 25.56
C ARG A 293 -9.56 18.60 24.11
N ARG A 294 -10.44 17.85 23.44
CA ARG A 294 -10.31 17.55 22.01
C ARG A 294 -10.44 18.80 21.14
N GLN A 295 -11.43 19.64 21.37
CA GLN A 295 -11.61 20.89 20.64
C GLN A 295 -10.44 21.86 20.86
N ALA A 296 -9.92 21.94 22.09
CA ALA A 296 -8.73 22.74 22.39
C ALA A 296 -7.49 22.24 21.63
N ALA A 297 -7.25 20.92 21.60
CA ALA A 297 -6.15 20.32 20.87
C ALA A 297 -6.28 20.53 19.34
N GLU A 298 -7.48 20.42 18.79
CA GLU A 298 -7.76 20.67 17.38
C GLU A 298 -7.56 22.15 17.03
N SER A 299 -8.03 23.07 17.87
CA SER A 299 -7.83 24.51 17.69
C SER A 299 -6.35 24.91 17.74
N ALA A 300 -5.56 24.30 18.63
CA ALA A 300 -4.12 24.52 18.72
C ALA A 300 -3.40 24.00 17.47
N ARG A 301 -3.81 22.84 16.95
CA ARG A 301 -3.27 22.29 15.71
C ARG A 301 -3.58 23.17 14.50
N LEU A 302 -4.81 23.70 14.39
CA LEU A 302 -5.20 24.63 13.32
C LEU A 302 -4.43 25.96 13.43
N ALA A 303 -4.19 26.45 14.64
CA ALA A 303 -3.39 27.66 14.87
C ALA A 303 -1.92 27.45 14.46
N ASP A 304 -1.32 26.29 14.76
CA ASP A 304 0.04 25.97 14.34
C ASP A 304 0.16 25.82 12.82
N GLU A 305 -0.82 25.17 12.17
CA GLU A 305 -0.86 25.05 10.72
C GLU A 305 -0.99 26.43 10.04
N LYS A 306 -1.84 27.31 10.57
CA LYS A 306 -1.96 28.69 10.10
C LYS A 306 -0.65 29.46 10.28
N ALA A 307 -0.01 29.36 11.45
CA ALA A 307 1.27 29.99 11.71
C ALA A 307 2.39 29.47 10.78
N ARG A 308 2.35 28.19 10.40
CA ARG A 308 3.27 27.61 9.40
C ARG A 308 3.03 28.21 8.02
N ARG A 309 1.77 28.30 7.57
CA ARG A 309 1.41 28.92 6.28
C ARG A 309 1.83 30.39 6.22
N ASP A 310 1.57 31.16 7.28
CA ASP A 310 1.96 32.58 7.35
C ASP A 310 3.49 32.75 7.30
N ARG A 311 4.26 31.83 7.89
CA ARG A 311 5.74 31.82 7.79
C ARG A 311 6.21 31.53 6.37
N GLU A 312 5.63 30.51 5.71
CA GLU A 312 5.95 30.17 4.32
C GLU A 312 5.63 31.32 3.36
N GLU A 313 4.49 31.99 3.55
CA GLU A 313 4.09 33.14 2.74
C GLU A 313 5.03 34.33 2.91
N ARG A 314 5.45 34.62 4.15
CA ARG A 314 6.47 35.67 4.43
C ARG A 314 7.81 35.34 3.79
N GLU A 315 8.25 34.09 3.82
CA GLU A 315 9.50 33.69 3.16
C GLU A 315 9.40 33.77 1.63
N ARG A 316 8.26 33.39 1.04
CA ARG A 316 8.01 33.59 -0.40
C ARG A 316 8.01 35.07 -0.78
N ALA A 317 7.39 35.93 0.03
CA ALA A 317 7.39 37.38 -0.20
C ALA A 317 8.80 37.98 -0.10
N LYS A 318 9.63 37.54 0.86
CA LYS A 318 11.05 37.94 0.96
C LYS A 318 11.89 37.45 -0.21
N GLN A 319 11.65 36.23 -0.70
CA GLN A 319 12.36 35.72 -1.88
C GLN A 319 11.97 36.49 -3.14
N ALA A 320 10.69 36.84 -3.30
CA ALA A 320 10.21 37.66 -4.39
C ALA A 320 10.80 39.08 -4.35
N SER A 321 10.85 39.73 -3.19
CA SER A 321 11.45 41.06 -3.04
C SER A 321 12.97 41.06 -3.25
N ARG A 322 13.69 40.02 -2.80
CA ARG A 322 15.12 39.84 -3.10
C ARG A 322 15.39 39.66 -4.59
N ARG A 323 14.52 38.94 -5.32
CA ARG A 323 14.63 38.82 -6.79
C ARG A 323 14.42 40.16 -7.50
N ILE A 324 13.48 40.98 -7.03
CA ILE A 324 13.23 42.31 -7.59
C ILE A 324 14.41 43.25 -7.34
N ILE A 325 14.97 43.28 -6.12
CA ILE A 325 16.12 44.13 -5.77
C ILE A 325 17.38 43.72 -6.56
N ASN A 326 17.58 42.43 -6.83
CA ASN A 326 18.70 41.97 -7.65
C ASN A 326 18.52 42.33 -9.14
N ASN A 327 17.29 42.36 -9.66
CA ASN A 327 17.01 42.83 -11.01
C ASN A 327 17.19 44.35 -11.17
N ASP A 328 16.83 45.15 -10.16
CA ASP A 328 17.02 46.61 -10.21
C ASP A 328 18.49 47.03 -10.08
N ARG A 329 19.34 46.19 -9.45
CA ARG A 329 20.79 46.43 -9.37
C ARG A 329 21.55 46.13 -10.67
N ASP A 330 20.97 45.36 -11.58
CA ASP A 330 21.61 44.95 -12.84
C ASP A 330 21.31 45.92 -14.00
N HIS A 331 20.49 46.95 -13.76
CA HIS A 331 20.11 47.97 -14.77
C HIS A 331 20.73 49.36 -14.54
N GLY A 332 21.81 49.47 -13.76
CA GLY A 332 22.49 50.73 -13.55
C GLY A 332 24.00 50.58 -13.50
N LEU A 333 24.65 50.55 -14.68
CA LEU A 333 25.96 51.15 -14.99
C LEU A 333 26.42 50.72 -16.41
N GLU A 334 25.76 51.28 -17.42
CA GLU A 334 26.43 51.62 -18.69
C GLU A 334 25.99 53.04 -19.05
N LEU A 335 26.82 54.01 -18.69
CA LEU A 335 27.06 55.27 -19.40
C LEU A 335 28.30 55.95 -18.83
#